data_AF-A0A7K0S3Q8-F1
#
_entry.id   AF-A0A7K0S3Q8-F1
#
_cell.length_a   1.000
_cell.length_b   1.000
_cell.length_c   1.000
_cell.angle_alpha   90.00
_cell.angle_beta   90.00
_cell.angle_gamma   90.00
#
_symmetry.space_group_name_H-M   'P 1'
#
loop_
_entity.id
_entity.type
_entity.pdbx_description
1 polymer ?
#
loop_
_entity_poly.entity_id
_entity_poly.type
_entity_poly.pdbx_seq_one_letter_code
_entity_poly.pdbx_strand_id
1 'polypeptide(L)' 'MEFNVTSGNPTDEELLALKVAIAGHKVQSLAPVIKRSIFGAPQLRQPLPHQINFGARKSS' A
#
# COMPACT_ATOMS: atom_id res chain seq x y z
N MET A 1 25.98 -16.92 -13.85
CA MET A 1 26.71 -15.66 -13.63
C MET A 1 26.76 -15.44 -12.15
N GLU A 2 27.95 -15.40 -11.57
CA GLU A 2 28.14 -15.12 -10.15
C GLU A 2 28.47 -13.62 -10.02
N PHE A 3 27.73 -12.90 -9.18
CA PHE A 3 27.92 -11.46 -8.96
C PHE A 3 28.63 -11.26 -7.62
N ASN A 4 29.88 -10.77 -7.65
CA ASN A 4 30.70 -10.64 -6.46
C ASN A 4 30.21 -9.51 -5.55
N VAL A 5 29.52 -8.51 -6.12
CA VAL A 5 28.88 -7.43 -5.37
C VAL A 5 27.92 -7.91 -4.28
N THR A 6 27.29 -9.08 -4.45
CA THR A 6 26.36 -9.63 -3.45
C THR A 6 27.04 -10.07 -2.15
N SER A 7 28.33 -10.42 -2.24
CA SER A 7 29.18 -10.80 -1.10
C SER A 7 29.88 -9.62 -0.43
N GLY A 8 29.65 -8.40 -0.92
CA GLY A 8 30.27 -7.18 -0.40
C GLY A 8 31.65 -6.85 -0.97
N ASN A 9 32.16 -7.65 -1.91
CA ASN A 9 33.44 -7.41 -2.59
C ASN A 9 33.22 -7.18 -4.10
N PRO A 10 32.64 -6.03 -4.50
CA PRO A 10 32.44 -5.73 -5.91
C PRO A 10 33.76 -5.60 -6.66
N THR A 11 33.78 -6.04 -7.91
CA THR A 11 34.86 -5.69 -8.85
C THR A 11 34.69 -4.25 -9.34
N ASP A 12 35.77 -3.64 -9.85
CA ASP A 12 35.75 -2.24 -10.31
C ASP A 12 34.71 -2.00 -11.42
N GLU A 13 34.51 -3.00 -12.29
CA GLU A 13 33.50 -2.98 -13.35
C GLU A 13 32.07 -2.98 -12.80
N GLU A 14 31.79 -3.85 -11.82
CA GLU A 14 30.49 -3.90 -11.14
C GLU A 14 30.20 -2.56 -10.43
N LEU A 15 31.23 -1.96 -9.83
CA LEU A 15 31.13 -0.70 -9.12
C LEU A 15 30.80 0.46 -10.09
N LEU A 16 31.44 0.50 -11.26
CA LEU A 16 31.12 1.46 -12.32
C LEU A 16 29.70 1.28 -12.85
N ALA A 17 29.27 0.05 -13.11
CA ALA A 17 27.91 -0.25 -13.57
C ALA A 17 26.85 0.22 -12.55
N LEU A 18 27.09 -0.02 -11.26
CA LEU A 18 26.21 0.44 -10.18
C LEU A 18 26.12 1.96 -10.10
N LYS A 19 27.25 2.67 -10.24
CA LYS A 19 27.24 4.15 -10.24
C LYS A 19 26.39 4.71 -11.36
N VAL A 20 26.49 4.16 -12.57
CA VAL A 20 25.67 4.56 -13.72
C VAL A 20 24.19 4.26 -13.47
N ALA A 21 23.88 3.07 -12.96
CA ALA A 21 22.51 2.68 -12.63
C ALA A 21 21.88 3.60 -11.57
N ILE A 22 22.62 3.91 -10.50
CA ILE A 22 22.16 4.80 -9.42
C ILE A 22 21.96 6.24 -9.94
N ALA A 23 22.87 6.75 -10.78
CA ALA A 23 22.75 8.10 -11.34
C ALA A 23 21.50 8.27 -12.23
N GLY A 24 21.09 7.21 -12.95
CA GLY A 24 19.87 7.21 -13.76
C GLY A 24 18.58 6.92 -12.96
N HIS A 25 18.69 6.40 -11.74
CA HIS A 25 17.54 5.98 -10.95
C HIS A 25 16.90 7.18 -10.24
N LYS A 26 15.64 7.49 -10.58
CA LYS A 26 14.86 8.50 -9.86
C LYS A 26 14.57 8.02 -8.44
N VAL A 27 15.13 8.70 -7.45
CA VAL A 27 14.87 8.41 -6.03
C VAL A 27 13.39 8.65 -5.73
N GLN A 28 12.65 7.58 -5.47
CA GLN A 28 11.26 7.67 -5.05
C GLN A 28 11.21 7.68 -3.52
N SER A 29 10.95 8.84 -2.94
CA SER A 29 10.60 8.93 -1.52
C SER A 29 9.12 8.60 -1.37
N LEU A 30 8.82 7.31 -1.24
CA LEU A 30 7.46 6.86 -0.96
C LEU A 30 7.21 6.97 0.54
N ALA A 31 6.30 7.86 0.93
CA ALA A 31 5.78 7.85 2.29
C ALA A 31 5.17 6.47 2.56
N PRO A 32 5.46 5.81 3.69
CA PRO A 32 4.88 4.52 4.00
C PRO A 32 3.36 4.66 4.03
N VAL A 33 2.68 4.05 3.06
CA VAL A 33 1.22 3.99 3.06
C VAL A 33 0.81 2.98 4.11
N ILE A 34 0.60 3.45 5.34
CA ILE A 34 -0.03 2.65 6.40
C ILE A 34 -1.48 2.45 5.97
N LYS A 35 -1.76 1.36 5.24
CA LYS A 35 -3.12 0.93 4.94
C LYS A 35 -3.77 0.55 6.26
N ARG A 36 -4.51 1.48 6.88
CA ARG A 36 -5.33 1.18 8.05
C ARG A 36 -6.35 0.12 7.63
N SER A 37 -6.33 -1.02 8.30
CA SER A 37 -7.25 -2.13 8.03
C SER A 37 -8.69 -1.63 8.13
N ILE A 38 -9.49 -1.83 7.08
CA ILE A 38 -10.92 -1.51 7.04
C ILE A 38 -11.74 -2.62 7.71
N PHE A 39 -11.09 -3.70 8.17
CA PHE A 39 -11.71 -4.88 8.76
C PHE A 39 -12.66 -4.56 9.94
N GLY A 40 -12.40 -3.48 10.67
CA GLY A 40 -13.24 -3.01 11.78
C GLY A 40 -14.07 -1.76 11.49
N ALA A 41 -14.08 -1.24 10.26
CA ALA A 41 -14.88 -0.07 9.94
C ALA A 41 -16.37 -0.46 9.95
N PRO A 42 -17.23 0.23 10.71
CA PRO A 42 -18.64 -0.09 10.75
C PRO A 42 -19.24 0.06 9.35
N GLN A 43 -19.57 -1.06 8.71
CA GLN A 43 -20.24 -1.07 7.42
C GLN A 43 -21.74 -0.82 7.60
N LEU A 44 -22.13 0.31 8.16
CA LEU A 44 -23.49 0.82 7.94
C LEU A 44 -23.49 1.65 6.66
N ARG A 45 -23.57 0.93 5.54
CA ARG A 45 -23.64 1.51 4.21
C ARG A 45 -25.08 1.93 3.94
N GLN A 46 -25.44 3.14 4.38
CA GLN A 46 -26.72 3.80 4.06
C GLN A 46 -27.96 3.18 4.73
N PRO A 47 -29.02 3.97 5.00
CA PRO A 47 -30.28 3.44 5.48
C PRO A 47 -30.87 2.47 4.44
N LEU A 48 -31.45 1.36 4.90
CA LEU A 48 -32.17 0.42 4.05
C LEU A 48 -33.30 1.17 3.33
N PRO A 49 -33.52 0.94 2.01
CA PRO A 49 -34.53 1.67 1.24
C PRO A 49 -35.96 1.49 1.76
N HIS A 50 -36.21 0.47 2.59
CA HIS A 50 -37.50 0.22 3.23
C HIS A 50 -37.31 0.25 4.74
N GLN A 51 -37.16 1.45 5.27
CA GLN A 51 -37.10 1.68 6.71
C GLN A 51 -38.47 1.36 7.32
N ILE A 52 -38.59 0.18 7.92
CA ILE A 52 -39.76 -0.17 8.72
C ILE A 52 -39.55 0.50 10.07
N ASN A 53 -40.27 1.60 10.35
CA ASN A 53 -40.29 2.16 11.70
C ASN A 53 -40.98 1.15 12.62
N PHE A 54 -40.19 0.37 13.35
CA PHE A 54 -40.69 -0.52 14.40
C PHE A 54 -41.49 0.32 15.41
N GLY A 55 -42.79 0.04 15.54
CA GLY A 55 -43.69 0.74 16.47
C GLY A 55 -44.70 1.70 15.83
N ALA A 56 -44.62 1.98 14.52
CA ALA A 56 -45.65 2.77 13.83
C ALA A 56 -46.89 1.92 13.48
N ARG A 57 -47.60 1.42 14.50
CA ARG A 57 -48.97 0.92 14.29
C ARG A 57 -49.93 2.11 14.27
N LYS A 58 -50.75 2.19 13.22
CA LYS A 58 -51.87 3.14 13.14
C LYS A 58 -52.83 2.85 14.30
N SER A 59 -53.18 3.90 15.06
CA SER A 59 -54.39 3.90 15.88
C SER A 59 -55.58 3.64 14.96
N SER A 60 -56.19 2.47 15.05
CA SER A 60 -57.55 2.21 14.56
C SER A 60 -58.53 2.49 15.68
#